data_AF-A0A6P0DS75-F1
#
_entry.id   AF-A0A6P0DS75-F1
#
_cell.length_a   1.000
_cell.length_b   1.000
_cell.length_c   1.000
_cell.angle_alpha   90.00
_cell.angle_beta   90.00
_cell.angle_gamma   90.00
#
_symmetry.space_group_name_H-M   'P 1'
#
loop_
_entity.id
_entity.type
_entity.pdbx_description
1 polymer ?
#
loop_
_entity_poly.entity_id
_entity_poly.type
_entity_poly.pdbx_seq_one_letter_code
_entity_poly.pdbx_strand_id
1 'polypeptide(L)'
;HNRGYVSDENRKRVLEAVESTGYRPNLQARSLRMQRSYSLGLVLSSARENPFYTHISHAIRTAASDRGFSMLTVNHSYSPEAEVNGIKQFLEHGVDATILCHALENKNIQPLIQAGIPVIQVERHDIEQAYFVAIDPDPGMRAAVKT
;
A
#
# COMPACT_ATOMS: atom_id res chain seq x y z
N HIS A 1 25.40 4.78 -5.78
CA HIS A 1 26.60 4.92 -6.63
C HIS A 1 26.50 3.91 -7.76
N ASN A 2 26.10 4.33 -8.96
CA ASN A 2 25.96 3.47 -10.14
C ASN A 2 27.02 3.89 -11.15
N ARG A 3 28.14 3.17 -11.23
CA ARG A 3 29.22 3.41 -12.19
C ARG A 3 29.49 2.13 -12.96
N GLY A 4 29.13 2.14 -14.25
CA GLY A 4 30.02 1.70 -15.32
C GLY A 4 29.91 0.25 -15.82
N TYR A 5 29.53 0.14 -17.10
CA TYR A 5 30.01 -0.82 -18.09
C TYR A 5 29.60 -2.29 -17.93
N VAL A 6 28.34 -2.60 -18.25
CA VAL A 6 27.99 -3.94 -18.74
C VAL A 6 27.54 -3.75 -20.18
N SER A 7 28.31 -4.28 -21.14
CA SER A 7 27.89 -4.32 -22.55
C SER A 7 26.57 -5.10 -22.67
N ASP A 8 25.71 -4.73 -23.62
CA ASP A 8 24.42 -5.40 -23.82
C ASP A 8 24.57 -6.93 -23.99
N GLU A 9 25.70 -7.36 -24.55
CA GLU A 9 26.10 -8.76 -24.68
C GLU A 9 26.33 -9.45 -23.32
N ASN A 10 27.02 -8.79 -22.38
CA ASN A 10 27.22 -9.31 -21.03
C ASN A 10 25.92 -9.28 -20.21
N ARG A 11 25.07 -8.28 -20.42
CA ARG A 11 23.73 -8.21 -19.78
C ARG A 11 22.86 -9.38 -20.24
N LYS A 12 22.91 -9.72 -21.53
CA LYS A 12 22.17 -10.85 -22.11
C LYS A 12 22.64 -12.19 -21.55
N ARG A 13 23.96 -12.41 -21.47
CA ARG A 13 24.54 -13.63 -20.87
C ARG A 13 24.19 -13.80 -19.39
N VAL A 14 24.14 -12.70 -18.63
CA VAL A 14 23.73 -12.73 -17.22
C VAL A 14 22.25 -13.07 -17.08
N LEU A 15 21.38 -12.48 -17.93
CA LEU A 15 19.94 -12.78 -17.91
C LEU A 15 19.65 -14.23 -18.32
N GLU A 16 20.33 -14.77 -19.33
CA GLU A 16 20.23 -16.18 -19.74
C GLU A 16 20.73 -17.14 -18.65
N ALA A 17 21.78 -16.75 -17.90
CA ALA A 17 22.27 -17.52 -16.74
C ALA A 17 21.29 -17.48 -15.54
N VAL A 18 20.60 -16.35 -15.32
CA VAL A 18 19.58 -16.21 -14.27
C VAL A 18 18.32 -17.02 -14.60
N GLU A 19 17.88 -17.03 -15.87
CA GLU A 19 16.76 -17.86 -16.33
C GLU A 19 17.07 -19.36 -16.23
N SER A 20 18.28 -19.80 -16.63
CA SER A 20 18.68 -21.21 -16.59
C SER A 20 18.90 -21.77 -15.18
N THR A 21 19.11 -20.92 -14.19
CA THR A 21 19.32 -21.34 -12.78
C THR A 21 18.05 -21.24 -11.92
N GLY A 22 16.97 -20.65 -12.44
CA GLY A 22 15.76 -20.38 -11.66
C GLY A 22 15.97 -19.38 -10.52
N TYR A 23 17.04 -18.57 -10.58
CA TYR A 23 17.39 -17.61 -9.54
C TYR A 23 16.33 -16.52 -9.43
N ARG A 24 15.48 -16.61 -8.40
CA ARG A 24 14.57 -15.54 -8.01
C ARG A 24 15.35 -14.54 -7.15
N PRO A 25 15.48 -13.26 -7.57
CA PRO A 25 16.11 -12.24 -6.73
C PRO A 25 15.42 -12.21 -5.38
N ASN A 26 16.18 -12.42 -4.30
CA ASN A 26 15.62 -12.35 -2.96
C ASN A 26 15.23 -10.89 -2.67
N LEU A 27 13.93 -10.60 -2.74
CA LEU A 27 13.39 -9.27 -2.50
C LEU A 27 13.82 -8.76 -1.12
N GLN A 28 13.90 -9.61 -0.09
CA GLN A 28 14.33 -9.23 1.26
C GLN A 28 15.78 -8.71 1.27
N ALA A 29 16.69 -9.36 0.54
CA ALA A 29 18.09 -8.93 0.43
C ALA A 29 18.23 -7.62 -0.37
N ARG A 30 17.38 -7.41 -1.38
CA ARG A 30 17.30 -6.14 -2.13
C ARG A 30 16.72 -5.01 -1.26
N SER A 31 15.72 -5.30 -0.44
CA SER A 31 15.08 -4.34 0.46
C SER A 31 16.01 -3.85 1.56
N LEU A 32 16.81 -4.74 2.14
CA LEU A 32 17.85 -4.39 3.11
C LEU A 32 18.91 -3.46 2.52
N ARG A 33 19.30 -3.67 1.25
CA ARG A 33 20.28 -2.83 0.57
C ARG A 33 19.74 -1.46 0.13
N MET A 34 18.44 -1.38 -0.15
CA MET A 34 17.78 -0.17 -0.66
C MET A 34 16.98 0.59 0.41
N GLN A 35 16.92 0.07 1.65
CA GLN A 35 16.04 0.54 2.74
C GLN A 35 14.57 0.72 2.31
N ARG A 36 14.09 -0.12 1.39
CA ARG A 36 12.71 -0.08 0.87
C ARG A 36 12.20 -1.48 0.59
N SER A 37 11.06 -1.84 1.18
CA SER A 37 10.44 -3.15 0.99
C SER A 37 9.74 -3.29 -0.37
N TYR A 38 9.46 -2.18 -1.05
CA TYR A 38 8.54 -2.12 -2.20
C TYR A 38 7.18 -2.74 -1.87
N SER A 39 6.74 -2.62 -0.61
CA SER A 39 5.48 -3.16 -0.12
C SER A 39 4.62 -2.06 0.47
N LEU A 40 3.34 -2.02 0.11
CA LEU A 40 2.36 -1.07 0.63
C LEU A 40 1.28 -1.79 1.42
N GLY A 41 0.87 -1.20 2.55
CA GLY A 41 -0.31 -1.63 3.30
C GLY A 41 -1.59 -1.02 2.71
N LEU A 42 -2.68 -1.78 2.69
CA LEU A 42 -4.01 -1.28 2.38
C LEU A 42 -5.01 -1.76 3.41
N VAL A 43 -5.58 -0.82 4.16
CA VAL A 43 -6.70 -1.09 5.07
C VAL A 43 -7.99 -0.73 4.37
N LEU A 44 -8.85 -1.73 4.21
CA LEU A 44 -10.20 -1.57 3.69
C LEU A 44 -11.21 -1.82 4.81
N SER A 45 -12.31 -1.09 4.75
CA SER A 45 -13.57 -1.54 5.37
C SER A 45 -14.09 -2.79 4.64
N SER A 46 -15.20 -3.35 5.12
CA SER A 46 -15.83 -4.54 4.54
C SER A 46 -16.01 -4.39 3.01
N ALA A 47 -15.12 -5.01 2.24
CA ALA A 47 -15.16 -5.00 0.77
C ALA A 47 -16.38 -5.79 0.24
N ARG A 48 -17.01 -6.62 1.08
CA ARG A 48 -18.24 -7.35 0.77
C ARG A 48 -19.49 -6.47 0.79
N GLU A 49 -19.48 -5.41 1.58
CA GLU A 49 -20.67 -4.58 1.82
C GLU A 49 -20.69 -3.30 0.98
N ASN A 50 -19.56 -2.90 0.41
CA ASN A 50 -19.48 -1.69 -0.40
C ASN A 50 -18.64 -1.87 -1.69
N PRO A 51 -19.29 -1.97 -2.87
CA PRO A 51 -18.61 -2.04 -4.18
C PRO A 51 -17.61 -0.90 -4.43
N PHE A 52 -17.82 0.26 -3.82
CA PHE A 52 -16.91 1.40 -3.90
C PHE A 52 -15.48 1.05 -3.47
N TYR A 53 -15.32 0.35 -2.34
CA TYR A 53 -13.98 -0.06 -1.87
C TYR A 53 -13.34 -1.13 -2.75
N THR A 54 -14.14 -1.91 -3.48
CA THR A 54 -13.62 -2.87 -4.46
C THR A 54 -12.99 -2.13 -5.65
N HIS A 55 -13.66 -1.11 -6.20
CA HIS A 55 -13.12 -0.31 -7.29
C HIS A 55 -11.87 0.48 -6.87
N ILE A 56 -11.89 1.12 -5.70
CA ILE A 56 -10.72 1.81 -5.15
C ILE A 56 -9.57 0.84 -4.94
N SER A 57 -9.83 -0.30 -4.31
CA SER A 57 -8.79 -1.31 -4.07
C SER A 57 -8.17 -1.79 -5.36
N HIS A 58 -8.98 -2.04 -6.40
CA HIS A 58 -8.48 -2.43 -7.71
C HIS A 58 -7.60 -1.33 -8.33
N ALA A 59 -8.07 -0.08 -8.36
CA ALA A 59 -7.31 1.04 -8.91
C ALA A 59 -5.96 1.25 -8.21
N ILE A 60 -5.94 1.20 -6.87
CA ILE A 60 -4.72 1.32 -6.07
C ILE A 60 -3.76 0.17 -6.38
N ARG A 61 -4.25 -1.08 -6.40
CA ARG A 61 -3.42 -2.26 -6.71
C ARG A 61 -2.81 -2.19 -8.08
N THR A 62 -3.57 -1.80 -9.09
CA THR A 62 -3.08 -1.63 -10.46
C THR A 62 -1.98 -0.58 -10.49
N ALA A 63 -2.22 0.61 -9.92
CA ALA A 63 -1.22 1.69 -9.88
C ALA A 63 0.06 1.33 -9.10
N ALA A 64 -0.06 0.58 -8.01
CA ALA A 64 1.06 0.06 -7.23
C ALA A 64 1.85 -0.99 -8.02
N SER A 65 1.17 -1.95 -8.65
CA SER A 65 1.78 -3.01 -9.44
C SER A 65 2.55 -2.47 -10.65
N ASP A 66 1.98 -1.47 -11.35
CA ASP A 66 2.64 -0.81 -12.48
C ASP A 66 3.97 -0.13 -12.09
N ARG A 67 4.13 0.18 -10.81
CA ARG A 67 5.33 0.79 -10.22
C ARG A 67 6.24 -0.22 -9.51
N GLY A 68 5.91 -1.52 -9.58
CA GLY A 68 6.68 -2.60 -8.96
C GLY A 68 6.51 -2.74 -7.46
N PHE A 69 5.42 -2.20 -6.89
CA PHE A 69 5.06 -2.39 -5.49
C PHE A 69 4.13 -3.60 -5.30
N SER A 70 4.36 -4.38 -4.25
CA SER A 70 3.40 -5.35 -3.74
C SER A 70 2.44 -4.71 -2.75
N MET A 71 1.25 -5.27 -2.58
CA MET A 71 0.27 -4.79 -1.61
C MET A 71 -0.16 -5.88 -0.63
N LEU A 72 -0.06 -5.57 0.67
CA LEU A 72 -0.66 -6.34 1.75
C LEU A 72 -1.99 -5.70 2.13
N THR A 73 -3.07 -6.48 2.17
CA THR A 73 -4.42 -5.96 2.44
C THR A 73 -4.99 -6.54 3.71
N VAL A 74 -5.55 -5.65 4.52
CA VAL A 74 -6.35 -5.98 5.69
C VAL A 74 -7.78 -5.53 5.41
N ASN A 75 -8.72 -6.43 5.59
CA ASN A 75 -10.14 -6.09 5.67
C ASN A 75 -10.58 -6.35 7.10
N HIS A 76 -10.86 -5.28 7.84
CA HIS A 76 -11.21 -5.41 9.25
C HIS A 76 -12.66 -5.88 9.46
N SER A 77 -13.55 -5.78 8.46
CA SER A 77 -14.97 -6.21 8.55
C SER A 77 -15.65 -5.76 9.86
N TYR A 78 -15.38 -4.52 10.28
CA TYR A 78 -15.83 -3.92 11.55
C TYR A 78 -15.34 -4.60 12.86
N SER A 79 -14.35 -5.48 12.80
CA SER A 79 -13.68 -6.04 13.97
C SER A 79 -12.46 -5.18 14.36
N PRO A 80 -12.46 -4.54 15.54
CA PRO A 80 -11.29 -3.81 16.05
C PRO A 80 -10.05 -4.71 16.20
N GLU A 81 -10.25 -5.97 16.57
CA GLU A 81 -9.17 -6.95 16.69
C GLU A 81 -8.52 -7.24 15.33
N ALA A 82 -9.33 -7.39 14.27
CA ALA A 82 -8.82 -7.62 12.92
C ALA A 82 -8.03 -6.40 12.40
N GLU A 83 -8.48 -5.19 12.71
CA GLU A 83 -7.74 -3.96 12.38
C GLU A 83 -6.39 -3.93 13.10
N VAL A 84 -6.37 -4.08 14.43
CA VAL A 84 -5.14 -4.06 15.22
C VAL A 84 -4.15 -5.14 14.77
N ASN A 85 -4.62 -6.35 14.53
CA ASN A 85 -3.76 -7.44 14.04
C ASN A 85 -3.23 -7.16 12.62
N GLY A 86 -4.05 -6.59 11.76
CA GLY A 86 -3.61 -6.18 10.43
C GLY A 86 -2.56 -5.07 10.44
N ILE A 87 -2.69 -4.09 11.34
CA ILE A 87 -1.69 -3.04 11.53
C ILE A 87 -0.37 -3.63 12.04
N LYS A 88 -0.42 -4.60 12.98
CA LYS A 88 0.78 -5.33 13.42
C LYS A 88 1.47 -6.05 12.26
N GLN A 89 0.71 -6.71 11.39
CA GLN A 89 1.27 -7.35 10.19
C GLN A 89 1.99 -6.36 9.29
N PHE A 90 1.46 -5.15 9.11
CA PHE A 90 2.14 -4.12 8.32
C PHE A 90 3.50 -3.70 8.91
N LEU A 91 3.57 -3.57 10.24
CA LEU A 91 4.81 -3.30 10.96
C LEU A 91 5.81 -4.45 10.81
N GLU A 92 5.36 -5.68 11.02
CA GLU A 92 6.20 -6.89 10.92
C GLU A 92 6.74 -7.11 9.50
N HIS A 93 5.95 -6.81 8.47
CA HIS A 93 6.34 -6.90 7.07
C HIS A 93 7.14 -5.68 6.56
N GLY A 94 7.28 -4.63 7.37
CA GLY A 94 8.04 -3.44 7.02
C GLY A 94 7.51 -2.72 5.78
N VAL A 95 6.19 -2.47 5.72
CA VAL A 95 5.60 -1.72 4.59
C VAL A 95 6.17 -0.31 4.49
N ASP A 96 6.40 0.17 3.27
CA ASP A 96 6.97 1.48 2.99
C ASP A 96 5.96 2.62 3.21
N ALA A 97 4.66 2.33 3.09
CA ALA A 97 3.55 3.22 3.39
C ALA A 97 2.23 2.43 3.52
N THR A 98 1.23 3.04 4.14
CA THR A 98 -0.11 2.46 4.30
C THR A 98 -1.18 3.39 3.73
N ILE A 99 -2.07 2.83 2.92
CA ILE A 99 -3.28 3.49 2.44
C ILE A 99 -4.46 3.01 3.29
N LEU A 100 -5.24 3.95 3.80
CA LEU A 100 -6.31 3.74 4.76
C LEU A 100 -7.61 4.29 4.19
N CYS A 101 -8.53 3.42 3.78
CA CYS A 101 -9.86 3.87 3.36
C CYS A 101 -10.78 4.16 4.55
N HIS A 102 -10.64 3.40 5.63
CA HIS A 102 -11.41 3.59 6.85
C HIS A 102 -10.66 2.97 8.03
N ALA A 103 -10.54 3.72 9.13
CA ALA A 103 -10.15 3.19 10.44
C ALA A 103 -11.39 3.06 11.33
N LEU A 104 -11.45 2.02 12.15
CA LEU A 104 -12.45 1.90 13.21
C LEU A 104 -12.16 2.86 14.35
N GLU A 105 -10.89 2.95 14.75
CA GLU A 105 -10.44 3.92 15.74
C GLU A 105 -9.08 4.51 15.36
N ASN A 106 -8.96 5.84 15.41
CA ASN A 106 -7.70 6.53 15.06
C ASN A 106 -6.49 6.04 15.86
N LYS A 107 -6.71 5.59 17.11
CA LYS A 107 -5.65 5.04 17.97
C LYS A 107 -4.99 3.80 17.38
N ASN A 108 -5.69 3.02 16.56
CA ASN A 108 -5.19 1.78 15.98
C ASN A 108 -4.14 2.05 14.89
N ILE A 109 -4.11 3.27 14.33
CA ILE A 109 -3.17 3.69 13.28
C ILE A 109 -1.89 4.31 13.85
N GLN A 110 -1.95 4.80 15.09
CA GLN A 110 -0.81 5.43 15.79
C GLN A 110 0.50 4.62 15.76
N PRO A 111 0.49 3.28 15.89
CA PRO A 111 1.71 2.49 15.77
C PRO A 111 2.46 2.67 14.43
N LEU A 112 1.76 2.86 13.32
CA LEU A 112 2.39 3.12 12.01
C LEU A 112 3.07 4.49 11.99
N ILE A 113 2.39 5.50 12.52
CA ILE A 113 2.88 6.89 12.58
C ILE A 113 4.12 6.95 13.47
N GLN A 114 4.08 6.30 14.63
CA GLN A 114 5.22 6.21 15.56
C GLN A 114 6.42 5.46 14.96
N ALA A 115 6.16 4.47 14.10
CA ALA A 115 7.19 3.77 13.34
C ALA A 115 7.73 4.58 12.14
N GLY A 116 7.22 5.80 11.90
CA GLY A 116 7.61 6.64 10.78
C GLY A 116 7.08 6.17 9.42
N ILE A 117 6.10 5.27 9.41
CA ILE A 117 5.45 4.77 8.20
C ILE A 117 4.38 5.78 7.76
N PRO A 118 4.48 6.36 6.54
CA PRO A 118 3.48 7.28 6.04
C PRO A 118 2.10 6.63 5.92
N VAL A 119 1.06 7.33 6.39
CA VAL A 119 -0.34 6.93 6.26
C VAL A 119 -1.05 7.88 5.31
N ILE A 120 -1.79 7.34 4.35
CA ILE A 120 -2.62 8.10 3.40
C ILE A 120 -4.08 7.70 3.59
N GLN A 121 -4.91 8.63 4.01
CA GLN A 121 -6.35 8.46 4.17
C GLN A 121 -7.06 8.66 2.83
N VAL A 122 -8.08 7.85 2.55
CA VAL A 122 -8.96 8.02 1.39
C VAL A 122 -10.36 8.36 1.90
N GLU A 123 -10.97 9.39 1.33
CA GLU A 123 -12.29 9.96 1.70
C GLU A 123 -12.42 10.64 3.07
N ARG A 124 -11.57 10.30 4.04
CA ARG A 124 -11.61 10.88 5.39
C ARG A 124 -10.36 11.70 5.71
N HIS A 125 -10.53 12.62 6.65
CA HIS A 125 -9.48 13.46 7.19
C HIS A 125 -9.68 13.64 8.71
N ASP A 126 -9.61 12.52 9.43
CA ASP A 126 -9.78 12.43 10.88
C ASP A 126 -8.47 12.15 11.63
N ILE A 127 -7.39 11.83 10.91
CA ILE A 127 -6.03 11.68 11.45
C ILE A 127 -5.17 12.87 10.99
N GLU A 128 -4.86 13.80 11.90
CA GLU A 128 -4.11 15.04 11.60
C GLU A 128 -2.69 14.80 11.08
N GLN A 129 -2.07 13.68 11.45
CA GLN A 129 -0.67 13.35 11.13
C GLN A 129 -0.53 12.52 9.84
N ALA A 130 -1.63 12.29 9.13
CA ALA A 130 -1.67 11.49 7.91
C ALA A 130 -1.99 12.36 6.69
N TYR A 131 -1.48 11.97 5.51
CA TYR A 131 -1.89 12.56 4.24
C TYR A 131 -3.34 12.14 3.94
N PHE A 132 -4.07 12.89 3.11
CA PHE A 132 -5.43 12.50 2.70
C PHE A 132 -5.68 12.76 1.21
N VAL A 133 -6.53 11.93 0.62
CA VAL A 133 -7.11 12.07 -0.72
C VAL A 133 -8.62 11.96 -0.56
N ALA A 134 -9.35 13.06 -0.76
CA ALA A 134 -10.80 13.09 -0.66
C ALA A 134 -11.43 13.52 -1.98
N ILE A 135 -12.65 13.03 -2.24
CA ILE A 135 -13.54 13.56 -3.25
C ILE A 135 -14.28 14.75 -2.62
N ASP A 136 -14.48 15.85 -3.36
CA ASP A 136 -15.35 16.94 -2.91
C ASP A 136 -16.84 16.52 -3.09
N PRO A 137 -17.60 16.29 -2.00
CA PRO A 137 -18.99 15.85 -2.11
C PRO A 137 -19.97 17.01 -2.35
N ASP A 138 -19.54 18.27 -2.19
CA ASP A 138 -20.40 19.46 -2.21
C ASP A 138 -21.21 19.64 -3.51
N PRO A 139 -20.65 19.38 -4.72
CA PRO A 139 -21.43 19.40 -5.96
C PRO A 139 -22.54 18.34 -5.99
N GLY A 140 -22.25 17.12 -5.50
CA GLY A 140 -23.20 16.00 -5.51
C GLY A 140 -24.33 16.16 -4.49
N MET A 141 -24.01 16.64 -3.29
CA MET A 141 -25.02 16.89 -2.24
C MET A 141 -25.98 18.01 -2.63
N ARG A 142 -25.49 19.10 -3.23
CA ARG A 142 -26.35 20.20 -3.72
C ARG A 142 -27.28 19.77 -4.85
N ALA A 143 -26.86 18.82 -5.68
CA ALA A 143 -27.71 18.27 -6.73
C ALA A 143 -28.83 17.38 -6.15
N ALA A 144 -28.54 16.60 -5.10
CA ALA A 144 -29.50 15.69 -4.47
C ALA A 144 -30.64 16.42 -3.71
N VAL A 145 -30.37 17.57 -3.08
CA VAL A 145 -31.38 18.34 -2.31
C VAL A 145 -32.34 19.14 -3.18
N LYS A 146 -32.06 19.27 -4.49
CA LYS A 146 -32.91 20.00 -5.45
C LYS A 146 -34.00 19.13 -6.10
N THR A 147 -34.19 17.90 -5.63
CA THR A 147 -35.25 16.98 -6.10
C THR A 147 -36.38 16.93 -5.08
#